data_AF-A0AAW4VEY7-F1
#
_entry.id   AF-A0AAW4VEY7-F1
#
_cell.length_a   1.000
_cell.length_b   1.000
_cell.length_c   1.000
_cell.angle_alpha   90.00
_cell.angle_beta   90.00
_cell.angle_gamma   90.00
#
_symmetry.space_group_name_H-M   'P 1'
#
loop_
_entity.id
_entity.type
_entity.pdbx_description
1 polymer ?
#
loop_
_entity_poly.entity_id
_entity_poly.type
_entity_poly.pdbx_seq_one_letter_code
_entity_poly.pdbx_strand_id
1 'polypeptide(L)'
;MGGISVLVVLGLFMSFYALYLFLIFISIFYLVENYIFESLFLYNKTHSKKSWIPYYSKYLLGKEVALEKEGLFLMMIEIMGTILFYLSLNAQLGSLDTIIFLLFLGCILLSFIMNIYISHQIIKKVYPKYGDWITVFNVLTLGFFRSISLFLVRNK
;
A
#
# COMPACT_ATOMS: atom_id res chain seq x y z
N MET A 1 -4.72 28.59 39.41
CA MET A 1 -5.26 27.30 38.91
C MET A 1 -5.09 27.09 37.40
N GLY A 2 -4.79 28.12 36.58
CA GLY A 2 -4.62 27.95 35.12
C GLY A 2 -3.30 27.30 34.64
N GLY A 3 -2.23 27.29 35.44
CA GLY A 3 -0.94 26.72 35.03
C GLY A 3 -0.96 25.20 34.85
N ILE A 4 -1.69 24.49 35.72
CA ILE A 4 -1.83 23.02 35.65
C ILE A 4 -2.70 22.64 34.45
N SER A 5 -3.77 23.39 34.15
CA SER A 5 -4.61 23.13 32.97
C SER A 5 -3.83 23.36 31.66
N VAL A 6 -2.95 24.36 31.61
CA VAL A 6 -2.08 24.59 30.43
C VAL A 6 -1.07 23.45 30.24
N LEU A 7 -0.47 22.94 31.33
CA LEU A 7 0.46 21.80 31.27
C LEU A 7 -0.24 20.51 30.83
N VAL A 8 -1.46 20.24 31.31
CA VAL A 8 -2.25 19.07 30.88
C VAL A 8 -2.61 19.16 29.40
N VAL A 9 -3.03 20.35 28.93
CA VAL A 9 -3.37 20.57 27.51
C VAL A 9 -2.13 20.43 26.61
N LEU A 10 -0.99 20.99 27.00
CA LEU A 10 0.28 20.80 26.29
C LEU A 10 0.71 19.34 26.27
N GLY A 11 0.59 18.62 27.39
CA GLY A 11 0.89 17.19 27.47
C GLY A 11 0.03 16.36 26.51
N LEU A 12 -1.27 16.67 26.42
CA LEU A 12 -2.18 16.04 25.46
C LEU A 12 -1.77 16.34 24.01
N PHE A 13 -1.50 17.60 23.66
CA PHE A 13 -1.04 17.94 22.31
C PHE A 13 0.27 17.25 21.93
N MET A 14 1.23 17.17 22.85
CA MET A 14 2.49 16.45 22.62
C MET A 14 2.26 14.94 22.42
N SER A 15 1.31 14.34 23.15
CA SER A 15 0.94 12.94 22.96
C SER A 15 0.28 12.67 21.61
N PHE A 16 -0.63 13.55 21.15
CA PHE A 16 -1.24 13.45 19.82
C PHE A 16 -0.19 13.63 18.71
N TYR A 17 0.76 14.54 18.90
CA TYR A 17 1.86 14.75 17.96
C TYR A 17 2.79 13.52 17.88
N ALA A 18 3.12 12.91 19.03
CA ALA A 18 3.90 11.68 19.05
C ALA A 18 3.19 10.52 18.35
N LEU A 19 1.88 10.36 18.58
CA LEU A 19 1.05 9.38 17.86
C LEU A 19 1.02 9.64 16.34
N TYR A 20 0.91 10.90 15.94
CA TYR A 20 0.95 11.28 14.52
C TYR A 20 2.27 10.90 13.85
N LEU A 21 3.41 11.21 14.48
CA LEU A 21 4.73 10.82 13.96
C LEU A 21 4.88 9.29 13.88
N PHE A 22 4.36 8.57 14.88
CA PHE A 22 4.38 7.11 14.88
C PHE A 22 3.57 6.51 13.72
N LEU A 23 2.39 7.08 13.42
CA LEU A 23 1.56 6.66 12.29
C LEU A 23 2.26 6.91 10.94
N ILE A 24 2.92 8.07 10.77
CA ILE A 24 3.73 8.35 9.58
C ILE A 24 4.85 7.31 9.44
N PHE A 25 5.55 7.02 10.54
CA PHE A 25 6.64 6.06 10.54
C PHE A 25 6.18 4.66 10.11
N ILE A 26 5.06 4.16 10.67
CA ILE A 26 4.47 2.87 10.25
C ILE A 26 4.07 2.89 8.78
N SER A 27 3.48 3.98 8.30
CA SER A 27 3.06 4.11 6.89
C SER A 27 4.25 4.05 5.93
N ILE A 28 5.34 4.76 6.25
CA ILE A 28 6.60 4.69 5.48
C ILE A 28 7.16 3.27 5.50
N PHE A 29 7.20 2.65 6.69
CA PHE A 29 7.67 1.28 6.85
C PHE A 29 6.87 0.30 5.97
N TYR A 30 5.54 0.40 5.98
CA TYR A 30 4.64 -0.41 5.15
C TYR A 30 4.92 -0.23 3.64
N LEU A 31 5.13 1.00 3.18
CA LEU A 31 5.46 1.27 1.77
C LEU A 31 6.80 0.62 1.36
N VAL A 32 7.82 0.79 2.21
CA VAL A 32 9.16 0.22 1.98
C VAL A 32 9.10 -1.31 1.98
N GLU A 33 8.41 -1.89 2.96
CA GLU A 33 8.23 -3.33 3.08
C GLU A 33 7.57 -3.92 1.84
N ASN A 34 6.44 -3.35 1.41
CA ASN A 34 5.72 -3.80 0.23
C ASN A 34 6.60 -3.76 -1.02
N TYR A 35 7.32 -2.66 -1.22
CA TYR A 35 8.20 -2.49 -2.36
C TYR A 35 9.36 -3.51 -2.34
N ILE A 36 10.01 -3.72 -1.19
CA ILE A 36 11.14 -4.65 -1.07
C ILE A 36 10.67 -6.08 -1.33
N PHE A 37 9.59 -6.53 -0.69
CA PHE A 37 9.17 -7.92 -0.82
C PHE A 37 8.59 -8.25 -2.21
N GLU A 38 7.84 -7.32 -2.82
CA GLU A 38 7.34 -7.50 -4.19
C GLU A 38 8.47 -7.53 -5.21
N SER A 39 9.44 -6.62 -5.10
CA SER A 39 10.58 -6.58 -6.01
C SER A 39 11.46 -7.81 -5.86
N LEU A 40 11.68 -8.31 -4.64
CA LEU A 40 12.39 -9.56 -4.37
C LEU A 40 11.67 -10.79 -4.92
N PHE A 41 10.34 -10.85 -4.80
CA PHE A 41 9.53 -11.93 -5.39
C PHE A 41 9.73 -11.99 -6.91
N LEU A 42 9.60 -10.84 -7.59
CA LEU A 42 9.76 -10.74 -9.04
C LEU A 42 11.20 -10.98 -9.49
N TYR A 43 12.19 -10.51 -8.73
CA TYR A 43 13.60 -10.71 -9.04
C TYR A 43 13.98 -12.18 -9.01
N ASN A 44 13.47 -12.95 -8.05
CA ASN A 44 13.74 -14.39 -7.98
C ASN A 44 13.25 -15.14 -9.22
N LYS A 45 12.13 -14.69 -9.80
CA LYS A 45 11.45 -15.39 -10.90
C LYS A 45 11.93 -14.96 -12.28
N THR A 46 12.22 -13.68 -12.45
CA THR A 46 12.59 -13.09 -13.76
C THR A 46 14.09 -12.83 -13.89
N HIS A 47 14.85 -12.84 -12.78
CA HIS A 47 16.24 -12.36 -12.68
C HIS A 47 16.50 -10.99 -13.31
N SER A 48 15.45 -10.19 -13.52
CA SER A 48 15.53 -8.93 -14.23
C SER A 48 15.60 -7.77 -13.27
N LYS A 49 16.53 -6.84 -13.51
CA LYS A 49 16.61 -5.56 -12.77
C LYS A 49 15.35 -4.69 -12.93
N LYS A 50 14.50 -4.98 -13.92
CA LYS A 50 13.21 -4.28 -14.14
C LYS A 50 12.22 -4.45 -12.99
N SER A 51 12.40 -5.48 -12.15
CA SER A 51 11.59 -5.72 -10.94
C SER A 51 11.73 -4.63 -9.87
N TRP A 52 12.82 -3.85 -9.91
CA TRP A 52 13.13 -2.78 -8.97
C TRP A 52 12.63 -1.40 -9.42
N ILE A 53 11.84 -1.32 -10.50
CA ILE A 53 11.27 -0.04 -10.92
C ILE A 53 9.97 0.19 -10.11
N PRO A 54 9.86 1.28 -9.32
CA PRO A 54 8.66 1.59 -8.56
C PRO A 54 7.42 1.66 -9.46
N TYR A 55 6.26 1.24 -8.95
CA TYR A 55 4.97 1.10 -9.67
C TYR A 55 4.98 0.06 -10.81
N TYR A 56 6.08 -0.09 -11.56
CA TYR A 56 6.21 -1.09 -12.62
C TYR A 56 6.25 -2.53 -12.07
N SER A 57 6.69 -2.71 -10.82
CA SER A 57 6.57 -3.99 -10.11
C SER A 57 5.12 -4.50 -10.09
N LYS A 58 4.11 -3.62 -9.99
CA LYS A 58 2.69 -4.00 -10.01
C LYS A 58 2.24 -4.58 -11.35
N TYR A 59 2.73 -4.00 -12.44
CA TYR A 59 2.49 -4.54 -13.78
C TYR A 59 3.10 -5.92 -13.94
N LEU A 60 4.35 -6.10 -13.51
CA LEU A 60 5.03 -7.39 -13.55
C LEU A 60 4.31 -8.44 -12.70
N LEU A 61 3.76 -8.07 -11.53
CA LEU A 61 2.93 -8.97 -10.71
C LEU A 61 1.66 -9.42 -11.46
N GLY A 62 0.99 -8.52 -12.18
CA GLY A 62 -0.15 -8.90 -13.02
C GLY A 62 0.23 -9.87 -14.15
N LYS A 63 1.40 -9.68 -14.75
CA LYS A 63 1.94 -10.55 -15.80
C LYS A 63 2.15 -12.00 -15.33
N GLU A 64 2.55 -12.20 -14.08
CA GLU A 64 2.75 -13.55 -13.50
C GLU A 64 1.49 -14.43 -13.47
N VAL A 65 0.32 -13.81 -13.48
CA VAL A 65 -0.98 -14.49 -13.49
C VAL A 65 -1.72 -14.34 -14.83
N ALA A 66 -1.05 -13.88 -15.89
CA ALA A 66 -1.68 -13.53 -17.17
C ALA A 66 -2.79 -12.47 -17.06
N LEU A 67 -2.76 -11.65 -16.00
CA LEU A 67 -3.67 -10.53 -15.74
C LEU A 67 -2.95 -9.20 -16.03
N GLU A 68 -2.33 -9.11 -17.21
CA GLU A 68 -1.50 -7.95 -17.60
C GLU A 68 -2.28 -6.63 -17.57
N LYS A 69 -3.55 -6.65 -18.02
CA LYS A 69 -4.42 -5.47 -18.04
C LYS A 69 -4.72 -4.94 -16.65
N GLU A 70 -4.93 -5.83 -15.68
CA GLU A 70 -5.22 -5.47 -14.30
C GLU A 70 -3.98 -4.95 -13.58
N GLY A 71 -2.81 -5.55 -13.86
CA GLY A 71 -1.52 -5.04 -13.38
C GLY A 71 -1.20 -3.64 -13.91
N LEU A 72 -1.48 -3.37 -15.20
CA LEU A 72 -1.38 -2.02 -15.78
C LEU A 72 -2.34 -1.04 -15.11
N PHE A 73 -3.60 -1.45 -14.94
CA PHE A 73 -4.62 -0.61 -14.32
C PHE A 73 -4.24 -0.24 -12.88
N LEU A 74 -3.73 -1.19 -12.11
CA LEU A 74 -3.23 -0.96 -10.76
C LEU A 74 -2.05 0.02 -10.74
N MET A 75 -1.09 -0.14 -11.65
CA MET A 75 0.03 0.79 -11.80
C MET A 75 -0.45 2.22 -12.07
N MET A 76 -1.43 2.40 -12.97
CA MET A 76 -1.99 3.71 -13.28
C MET A 76 -2.72 4.33 -12.08
N ILE A 77 -3.47 3.53 -11.31
CA ILE A 77 -4.15 4.00 -10.10
C ILE A 77 -3.15 4.47 -9.05
N GLU A 78 -2.06 3.74 -8.82
CA GLU A 78 -1.06 4.13 -7.82
C GLU A 78 -0.31 5.41 -8.23
N ILE A 79 0.05 5.54 -9.52
CA ILE A 79 0.65 6.78 -10.04
C ILE A 79 -0.32 7.95 -9.90
N MET A 80 -1.59 7.78 -10.29
CA MET A 80 -2.60 8.81 -10.15
C MET A 80 -2.83 9.18 -8.67
N GLY A 81 -2.90 8.17 -7.80
CA GLY A 81 -3.05 8.35 -6.36
C GLY A 81 -1.91 9.16 -5.75
N THR A 82 -0.66 8.92 -6.15
CA THR A 82 0.49 9.70 -5.66
C THR A 82 0.49 11.14 -6.15
N ILE A 83 0.05 11.39 -7.39
CA ILE A 83 -0.12 12.76 -7.92
C ILE A 83 -1.23 13.50 -7.16
N LEU A 84 -2.37 12.84 -6.93
CA LEU A 84 -3.49 13.41 -6.18
C LEU A 84 -3.11 13.69 -4.72
N PHE A 85 -2.32 12.82 -4.10
CA PHE A 85 -1.79 13.04 -2.76
C PHE A 85 -0.89 14.28 -2.70
N TYR A 86 0.05 14.40 -3.63
CA TYR A 86 0.95 15.55 -3.70
C TYR A 86 0.19 16.86 -3.91
N LEU A 87 -0.83 16.85 -4.77
CA LEU A 87 -1.73 17.99 -4.96
C LEU A 87 -2.52 18.31 -3.69
N SER A 88 -3.06 17.30 -2.99
CA SER A 88 -3.83 17.52 -1.76
C SER A 88 -3.01 18.17 -0.62
N LEU A 89 -1.68 17.99 -0.60
CA LEU A 89 -0.80 18.55 0.42
C LEU A 89 -0.30 19.96 0.08
N ASN A 90 -0.07 20.26 -1.21
CA ASN A 90 0.60 21.49 -1.63
C ASN A 90 -0.33 22.52 -2.27
N ALA A 91 -1.50 22.09 -2.73
CA ALA A 91 -2.43 22.98 -3.39
C ALA A 91 -3.34 23.60 -2.32
N GLN A 92 -3.22 24.91 -2.10
CA GLN A 92 -4.15 25.69 -1.29
C GLN A 92 -5.31 26.16 -2.19
N LEU A 93 -6.17 25.26 -2.65
CA LEU A 93 -7.34 25.60 -3.48
C LEU A 93 -8.66 25.67 -2.68
N GLY A 94 -8.60 25.68 -1.35
CA GLY A 94 -9.76 25.92 -0.50
C GLY A 94 -10.72 24.72 -0.51
N SER A 95 -11.95 24.89 -1.02
CA SER A 95 -12.93 23.79 -1.04
C SER A 95 -12.58 22.65 -2.00
N LEU A 96 -11.80 22.93 -3.05
CA LEU A 96 -11.37 21.89 -4.01
C LEU A 96 -10.40 20.88 -3.38
N ASP A 97 -9.66 21.28 -2.35
CA ASP A 97 -8.70 20.42 -1.65
C ASP A 97 -9.42 19.21 -1.02
N THR A 98 -10.63 19.43 -0.49
CA THR A 98 -11.45 18.35 0.08
C THR A 98 -11.93 17.35 -0.98
N ILE A 99 -12.25 17.82 -2.19
CA ILE A 99 -12.68 16.97 -3.31
C ILE A 99 -11.49 16.13 -3.82
N ILE A 100 -10.33 16.75 -3.98
CA ILE A 100 -9.09 16.05 -4.39
C ILE A 100 -8.71 14.99 -3.35
N PHE A 101 -8.86 15.32 -2.06
CA PHE A 101 -8.60 14.38 -0.97
C PHE A 101 -9.59 13.20 -0.96
N LEU A 102 -10.88 13.44 -1.22
CA LEU A 102 -11.88 12.38 -1.37
C LEU A 102 -11.57 11.46 -2.56
N LEU A 103 -11.15 12.02 -3.70
CA LEU A 103 -10.71 11.24 -4.86
C LEU A 103 -9.48 10.38 -4.54
N PHE A 104 -8.51 10.95 -3.81
CA PHE A 104 -7.34 10.21 -3.34
C PHE A 104 -7.71 9.02 -2.45
N LEU A 105 -8.64 9.20 -1.50
CA LEU A 105 -9.16 8.11 -0.66
C LEU A 105 -9.80 7.00 -1.52
N GLY A 106 -10.56 7.39 -2.55
CA GLY A 106 -11.11 6.45 -3.54
C GLY A 106 -10.03 5.64 -4.25
N CYS A 107 -8.95 6.29 -4.71
CA CYS A 107 -7.81 5.61 -5.34
C CYS A 107 -7.11 4.62 -4.39
N ILE A 108 -6.95 4.96 -3.11
CA ILE A 108 -6.35 4.05 -2.11
C ILE A 108 -7.20 2.80 -1.96
N LEU A 109 -8.51 2.95 -1.78
CA LEU A 109 -9.43 1.82 -1.61
C LEU A 109 -9.44 0.90 -2.83
N LEU A 110 -9.47 1.49 -4.03
CA LEU A 110 -9.44 0.73 -5.28
C LEU A 110 -8.10 0.00 -5.48
N SER A 111 -6.98 0.68 -5.19
CA SER A 111 -5.66 0.07 -5.20
C SER A 111 -5.56 -1.10 -4.21
N PHE A 112 -6.12 -0.94 -3.01
CA PHE A 112 -6.14 -1.99 -1.99
C PHE A 112 -6.88 -3.25 -2.46
N ILE A 113 -8.09 -3.10 -2.99
CA ILE A 113 -8.91 -4.21 -3.50
C ILE A 113 -8.16 -4.93 -4.63
N MET A 114 -7.64 -4.18 -5.60
CA MET A 114 -6.90 -4.74 -6.74
C MET A 114 -5.61 -5.44 -6.30
N ASN A 115 -4.88 -4.86 -5.35
CA ASN A 115 -3.67 -5.46 -4.77
C ASN A 115 -3.98 -6.81 -4.10
N ILE A 116 -5.08 -6.91 -3.34
CA ILE A 116 -5.50 -8.18 -2.74
C ILE A 116 -5.93 -9.18 -3.80
N TYR A 117 -6.69 -8.75 -4.80
CA TYR A 117 -7.17 -9.62 -5.87
C TYR A 117 -6.02 -10.26 -6.67
N ILE A 118 -5.05 -9.47 -7.13
CA ILE A 118 -3.87 -9.99 -7.85
C ILE A 118 -3.08 -10.95 -6.94
N SER A 119 -2.89 -10.59 -5.67
CA SER A 119 -2.19 -11.45 -4.72
C SER A 119 -2.92 -12.78 -4.48
N HIS A 120 -4.25 -12.76 -4.38
CA HIS A 120 -5.07 -13.97 -4.27
C HIS A 120 -4.83 -14.91 -5.45
N GLN A 121 -4.87 -14.37 -6.67
CA GLN A 121 -4.69 -15.16 -7.88
C GLN A 121 -3.28 -15.78 -7.95
N ILE A 122 -2.25 -15.04 -7.53
CA ILE A 122 -0.87 -15.58 -7.40
C ILE A 122 -0.84 -16.72 -6.38
N ILE A 123 -1.39 -16.51 -5.17
CA ILE A 123 -1.33 -17.49 -4.10
C ILE A 123 -2.14 -18.74 -4.45
N LYS A 124 -3.32 -18.60 -5.06
CA LYS A 124 -4.17 -19.71 -5.47
C LYS A 124 -3.52 -20.57 -6.55
N LYS A 125 -2.73 -19.96 -7.44
CA LYS A 125 -1.94 -20.68 -8.45
C LYS A 125 -0.88 -21.59 -7.81
N VAL A 126 -0.31 -21.18 -6.67
CA VAL A 126 0.76 -21.96 -5.98
C VAL A 126 0.21 -22.89 -4.90
N TYR A 127 -0.82 -22.46 -4.16
CA TYR A 127 -1.46 -23.19 -3.07
C TYR A 127 -3.00 -23.09 -3.16
N PRO A 128 -3.65 -23.93 -3.98
CA PRO A 128 -5.09 -23.83 -4.22
C PRO A 128 -5.95 -24.06 -2.97
N LYS A 129 -5.43 -24.82 -1.98
CA LYS A 129 -6.16 -25.15 -0.73
C LYS A 129 -6.10 -24.06 0.34
N TYR A 130 -5.05 -23.23 0.34
CA TYR A 130 -4.83 -22.20 1.36
C TYR A 130 -5.02 -20.78 0.85
N GLY A 131 -5.25 -20.59 -0.45
CA GLY A 131 -5.38 -19.27 -1.06
C GLY A 131 -6.48 -18.40 -0.44
N ASP A 132 -7.62 -18.99 -0.06
CA ASP A 132 -8.74 -18.27 0.54
C ASP A 132 -8.46 -17.86 2.00
N TRP A 133 -7.77 -18.70 2.78
CA TRP A 133 -7.39 -18.38 4.16
C TRP A 133 -6.35 -17.27 4.21
N ILE A 134 -5.37 -17.31 3.30
CA ILE A 134 -4.31 -16.31 3.23
C ILE A 134 -4.87 -14.96 2.77
N THR A 135 -5.87 -14.92 1.88
CA THR A 135 -6.51 -13.64 1.53
C THR A 135 -7.30 -13.03 2.66
N VAL A 136 -8.08 -13.82 3.38
CA VAL A 136 -8.81 -13.32 4.56
C VAL A 136 -7.83 -12.72 5.57
N PHE A 137 -6.70 -13.39 5.79
CA PHE A 137 -5.65 -12.87 6.67
C PHE A 137 -5.01 -11.57 6.13
N ASN A 138 -4.77 -11.48 4.83
CA ASN A 138 -4.26 -10.27 4.18
C ASN A 138 -5.24 -9.09 4.25
N VAL A 139 -6.55 -9.35 4.16
CA VAL A 139 -7.60 -8.33 4.31
C VAL A 139 -7.67 -7.83 5.76
N LEU A 140 -7.65 -8.73 6.74
CA LEU A 140 -7.68 -8.39 8.17
C LEU A 140 -6.48 -7.55 8.60
N THR A 141 -5.33 -7.76 7.97
CA THR A 141 -4.08 -7.04 8.26
C THR A 141 -3.92 -5.77 7.42
N LEU A 142 -4.99 -5.31 6.75
CA LEU A 142 -5.00 -4.14 5.88
C LEU A 142 -3.90 -4.19 4.80
N GLY A 143 -3.55 -5.40 4.33
CA GLY A 143 -2.59 -5.60 3.25
C GLY A 143 -1.12 -5.69 3.70
N PHE A 144 -0.82 -5.50 4.99
CA PHE A 144 0.54 -5.64 5.53
C PHE A 144 1.14 -7.02 5.24
N PHE A 145 0.41 -8.09 5.55
CA PHE A 145 0.90 -9.46 5.34
C PHE A 145 0.94 -9.89 3.88
N ARG A 146 0.35 -9.12 2.98
CA ARG A 146 0.26 -9.48 1.56
C ARG A 146 1.66 -9.66 0.95
N SER A 147 2.55 -8.72 1.20
CA SER A 147 3.88 -8.70 0.61
C SER A 147 4.78 -9.80 1.17
N ILE A 148 4.68 -10.06 2.47
CA ILE A 148 5.31 -11.21 3.12
C ILE A 148 4.77 -12.52 2.53
N SER A 149 3.44 -12.64 2.33
CA SER A 149 2.84 -13.86 1.78
C SER A 149 3.30 -14.14 0.35
N LEU A 150 3.40 -13.10 -0.49
CA LEU A 150 3.97 -13.22 -1.84
C LEU A 150 5.43 -13.64 -1.79
N PHE A 151 6.23 -13.06 -0.89
CA PHE A 151 7.62 -13.43 -0.71
C PHE A 151 7.81 -14.89 -0.26
N LEU A 152 6.98 -15.40 0.65
CA LEU A 152 7.06 -16.80 1.10
C LEU A 152 6.76 -17.79 -0.03
N VAL A 153 5.91 -17.38 -0.98
CA VAL A 153 5.50 -18.19 -2.12
C VAL A 153 6.55 -18.14 -3.25
N ARG A 154 7.56 -17.27 -3.19
CA ARG A 154 8.54 -17.01 -4.28
C ARG A 154 9.36 -18.19 -4.79
N ASN A 155 9.48 -19.26 -3.99
CA ASN A 155 10.32 -20.43 -4.30
C ASN A 155 9.54 -21.62 -4.86
N LYS A 156 8.24 -21.44 -5.12
CA LYS A 156 7.36 -22.46 -5.70
C LYS A 156 6.68 -21.92 -6.96
#